data_AF-A0A519T221-F1
#
_entry.id   AF-A0A519T221-F1
#
_cell.length_a   1.000
_cell.length_b   1.000
_cell.length_c   1.000
_cell.angle_alpha   90.00
_cell.angle_beta   90.00
_cell.angle_gamma   90.00
#
_symmetry.space_group_name_H-M   'P 1'
#
loop_
_entity.id
_entity.type
_entity.pdbx_description
1 polymer ?
#
loop_
_entity_poly.entity_id
_entity_poly.type
_entity_poly.pdbx_seq_one_letter_code
_entity_poly.pdbx_strand_id
1 'polypeptide(L)'
;MNTRIPSARATQGWKWSRLVPLLLLSGAAAPLLPQAAYAQVAGAHTVTGKITSDNGEALPGVTVVVKGTTNGVTTGADGTYSVTVPDDTSVLIISSVGFTRQEIAVGKRTSLSQSLVPETQALNEIQVVGYGTQKKSQVTGAISTVSDEQLHDVPVAN
;
A
#
# COMPACT_ATOMS: atom_id res chain seq x y z
N MET A 1 90.24 3.41 -5.71
CA MET A 1 90.64 3.57 -7.13
C MET A 1 90.25 2.31 -7.90
N ASN A 2 89.60 2.51 -9.05
CA ASN A 2 88.94 1.58 -10.01
C ASN A 2 89.72 0.29 -10.37
N THR A 3 89.08 -0.83 -10.75
CA THR A 3 88.62 -1.04 -12.15
C THR A 3 87.69 -2.26 -12.36
N ARG A 4 86.52 -1.96 -12.96
CA ARG A 4 85.74 -2.61 -14.06
C ARG A 4 85.50 -4.13 -14.13
N ILE A 5 84.20 -4.43 -14.24
CA ILE A 5 83.45 -5.63 -14.70
C ILE A 5 83.92 -6.11 -16.11
N PRO A 6 83.71 -7.39 -16.50
CA PRO A 6 82.53 -7.76 -17.33
C PRO A 6 81.97 -9.19 -17.06
N SER A 7 80.64 -9.36 -16.96
CA SER A 7 79.69 -9.87 -17.98
C SER A 7 79.29 -11.35 -17.82
N ALA A 8 78.01 -11.60 -17.50
CA ALA A 8 77.33 -12.83 -17.88
C ALA A 8 75.87 -12.49 -18.25
N ARG A 9 75.54 -12.81 -19.49
CA ARG A 9 74.31 -12.53 -20.22
C ARG A 9 73.28 -13.62 -19.87
N ALA A 10 72.19 -13.27 -19.19
CA ALA A 10 71.04 -14.15 -19.01
C ALA A 10 69.93 -13.76 -20.01
N THR A 11 69.93 -14.43 -21.17
CA THR A 11 68.78 -14.48 -22.07
C THR A 11 68.16 -15.87 -21.93
N GLN A 12 66.94 -15.98 -21.42
CA GLN A 12 66.13 -17.16 -21.71
C GLN A 12 64.71 -16.74 -22.04
N GLY A 13 64.43 -16.83 -23.34
CA GLY A 13 63.17 -16.52 -23.97
C GLY A 13 62.09 -17.55 -23.66
N TRP A 14 60.90 -16.99 -23.50
CA TRP A 14 59.60 -17.49 -23.86
C TRP A 14 59.62 -18.61 -24.92
N LYS A 15 59.19 -19.82 -24.56
CA LYS A 15 58.84 -20.87 -25.52
C LYS A 15 57.53 -21.53 -25.12
N TRP A 16 56.47 -21.13 -25.83
CA TRP A 16 55.18 -21.81 -25.87
C TRP A 16 55.36 -23.28 -26.31
N SER A 17 54.83 -24.23 -25.54
CA SER A 17 54.62 -25.60 -26.04
C SER A 17 53.50 -26.34 -25.33
N ARG A 18 52.40 -26.44 -26.07
CA ARG A 18 51.68 -27.68 -26.42
C ARG A 18 50.76 -28.34 -25.38
N LEU A 19 49.48 -28.38 -25.80
CA LEU A 19 48.51 -29.48 -25.69
C LEU A 19 47.81 -29.64 -24.33
N VAL A 20 46.63 -29.02 -24.21
CA VAL A 20 45.59 -29.42 -23.26
C VAL A 20 44.46 -30.08 -24.06
N PRO A 21 44.12 -31.34 -23.75
CA PRO A 21 42.71 -31.70 -23.78
C PRO A 21 42.36 -32.52 -22.53
N LEU A 22 41.48 -31.99 -21.67
CA LEU A 22 40.64 -32.87 -20.87
C LEU A 22 39.32 -32.19 -20.50
N LEU A 23 38.27 -32.84 -20.96
CA LEU A 23 36.86 -32.55 -20.80
C LEU A 23 36.47 -32.83 -19.33
N LEU A 24 36.00 -31.82 -18.60
CA LEU A 24 35.31 -32.00 -17.34
C LEU A 24 33.93 -31.34 -17.41
N LEU A 25 32.94 -32.23 -17.51
CA LEU A 25 31.52 -32.02 -17.34
C LEU A 25 31.26 -31.54 -15.90
N SER A 26 31.21 -30.23 -15.67
CA SER A 26 30.82 -29.67 -14.36
C SER A 26 29.40 -29.13 -14.45
N GLY A 27 28.47 -29.86 -13.83
CA GLY A 27 27.09 -29.44 -13.68
C GLY A 27 26.99 -28.14 -12.90
N ALA A 28 26.60 -27.07 -13.58
CA ALA A 28 26.27 -25.81 -12.94
C ALA A 28 24.85 -25.92 -12.34
N ALA A 29 24.77 -26.28 -11.05
CA ALA A 29 23.58 -26.03 -10.25
C ALA A 29 23.38 -24.52 -10.15
N ALA A 30 22.41 -23.99 -10.90
CA ALA A 30 22.04 -22.58 -10.82
C ALA A 30 21.38 -22.31 -9.45
N PRO A 31 21.92 -21.40 -8.62
CA PRO A 31 21.26 -21.05 -7.38
C PRO A 31 20.02 -20.19 -7.69
N LEU A 32 18.85 -20.68 -7.30
CA LEU A 32 17.64 -19.89 -7.18
C LEU A 32 17.85 -18.88 -6.05
N LEU A 33 18.23 -17.65 -6.39
CA LEU A 33 18.29 -16.57 -5.40
C LEU A 33 16.87 -16.26 -4.91
N PRO A 34 16.64 -16.17 -3.59
CA PRO A 34 15.37 -15.70 -3.07
C PRO A 34 15.16 -14.24 -3.49
N GLN A 35 14.08 -14.01 -4.23
CA GLN A 35 13.67 -12.68 -4.63
C GLN A 35 13.16 -11.96 -3.37
N ALA A 36 14.01 -11.16 -2.74
CA ALA A 36 13.59 -10.27 -1.67
C ALA A 36 12.61 -9.25 -2.28
N ALA A 37 11.32 -9.42 -2.01
CA ALA A 37 10.33 -8.39 -2.25
C ALA A 37 10.67 -7.21 -1.33
N TYR A 38 11.32 -6.18 -1.86
CA TYR A 38 11.49 -4.92 -1.17
C TYR A 38 10.10 -4.35 -0.93
N ALA A 39 9.59 -4.50 0.31
CA ALA A 39 8.49 -3.69 0.79
C ALA A 39 8.94 -2.24 0.61
N GLN A 40 8.34 -1.56 -0.37
CA GLN A 40 8.58 -0.15 -0.63
C GLN A 40 8.13 0.57 0.64
N VAL A 41 9.08 0.98 1.48
CA VAL A 41 8.78 1.92 2.57
C VAL A 41 8.32 3.18 1.87
N ALA A 42 7.01 3.40 1.85
CA ALA A 42 6.41 4.59 1.27
C ALA A 42 6.98 5.78 2.04
N GLY A 43 7.89 6.51 1.42
CA GLY A 43 8.48 7.69 2.01
C GLY A 43 7.46 8.81 2.15
N ALA A 44 7.79 9.78 3.00
CA ALA A 44 6.99 10.98 3.15
C ALA A 44 6.81 11.67 1.79
N HIS A 45 5.58 12.04 1.46
CA HIS A 45 5.25 12.70 0.21
C HIS A 45 4.27 13.85 0.43
N THR A 46 4.27 14.80 -0.49
CA THR A 46 3.41 15.98 -0.41
C THR A 46 2.08 15.72 -1.13
N VAL A 47 0.99 16.00 -0.44
CA VAL A 47 -0.37 15.98 -0.97
C VAL A 47 -0.82 17.42 -1.14
N THR A 48 -1.20 17.76 -2.36
CA THR A 48 -1.80 19.05 -2.68
C THR A 48 -3.28 18.88 -3.01
N GLY A 49 -4.05 19.93 -2.87
CA GLY A 49 -5.48 19.81 -3.08
C GLY A 49 -6.22 21.12 -2.99
N LYS A 50 -7.51 21.05 -3.27
CA LYS A 50 -8.44 22.16 -3.10
C LYS A 50 -9.66 21.71 -2.34
N ILE A 51 -10.06 22.49 -1.35
CA ILE A 51 -11.29 22.31 -0.60
C ILE A 51 -12.36 23.25 -1.13
N THR A 52 -13.52 22.69 -1.43
CA THR A 52 -14.68 23.43 -1.91
C THR A 52 -15.90 23.16 -1.03
N SER A 53 -16.91 24.01 -1.16
CA SER A 53 -18.26 23.78 -0.61
C SER A 53 -19.04 22.82 -1.52
N ASP A 54 -20.26 22.46 -1.14
CA ASP A 54 -21.18 21.66 -1.97
C ASP A 54 -21.55 22.42 -3.26
N ASN A 55 -21.67 23.74 -3.17
CA ASN A 55 -21.91 24.64 -4.30
C ASN A 55 -20.68 24.87 -5.21
N GLY A 56 -19.55 24.20 -4.94
CA GLY A 56 -18.30 24.33 -5.71
C GLY A 56 -17.47 25.58 -5.42
N GLU A 57 -17.91 26.42 -4.47
CA GLU A 57 -17.16 27.60 -4.02
C GLU A 57 -15.92 27.20 -3.22
N ALA A 58 -14.80 27.90 -3.39
CA ALA A 58 -13.58 27.61 -2.66
C ALA A 58 -13.72 27.97 -1.17
N LEU A 59 -13.23 27.11 -0.27
CA LEU A 59 -13.33 27.34 1.16
C LEU A 59 -11.98 27.72 1.78
N PRO A 60 -11.79 29.01 2.14
CA PRO A 60 -10.62 29.44 2.90
C PRO A 60 -10.75 29.13 4.39
N GLY A 61 -9.62 29.00 5.08
CA GLY A 61 -9.61 28.82 6.54
C GLY A 61 -9.97 27.41 7.02
N VAL A 62 -10.05 26.43 6.12
CA VAL A 62 -10.28 25.02 6.45
C VAL A 62 -9.01 24.44 7.03
N THR A 63 -9.12 23.70 8.14
CA THR A 63 -7.98 23.02 8.75
C THR A 63 -7.86 21.61 8.19
N VAL A 64 -6.67 21.24 7.70
CA VAL A 64 -6.32 19.93 7.15
C VAL A 64 -5.19 19.35 7.99
N VAL A 65 -5.44 18.28 8.74
CA VAL A 65 -4.46 17.65 9.64
C VAL A 65 -4.27 16.18 9.29
N VAL A 66 -3.03 15.70 9.31
CA VAL A 66 -2.75 14.27 9.19
C VAL A 66 -3.01 13.58 10.53
N LYS A 67 -3.96 12.65 10.56
CA LYS A 67 -4.40 11.91 11.75
C LYS A 67 -3.23 11.24 12.47
N GLY A 68 -3.15 11.45 13.78
CA GLY A 68 -2.09 10.89 14.61
C GLY A 68 -0.76 11.67 14.54
N THR A 69 -0.69 12.74 13.77
CA THR A 69 0.47 13.63 13.72
C THR A 69 0.07 15.06 14.05
N THR A 70 1.07 15.91 14.30
CA THR A 70 0.90 17.36 14.43
C THR A 70 1.05 18.09 13.10
N ASN A 71 1.27 17.36 11.99
CA ASN A 71 1.41 17.94 10.67
C ASN A 71 0.03 18.32 10.15
N GLY A 72 -0.23 19.61 10.09
CA GLY A 72 -1.46 20.16 9.54
C GLY A 72 -1.22 21.52 8.91
N VAL A 73 -2.12 21.88 8.01
CA VAL A 73 -2.10 23.14 7.27
C VAL A 73 -3.50 23.71 7.16
N THR A 74 -3.60 25.02 6.99
CA THR A 74 -4.87 25.70 6.76
C THR A 74 -4.99 26.06 5.28
N THR A 75 -6.18 25.92 4.70
CA THR A 75 -6.41 26.29 3.30
C THR A 75 -6.27 27.80 3.08
N GLY A 76 -5.71 28.17 1.93
CA GLY A 76 -5.56 29.55 1.47
C GLY A 76 -6.88 30.19 1.01
N ALA A 77 -6.81 31.45 0.58
CA ALA A 77 -7.97 32.23 0.09
C ALA A 77 -8.71 31.57 -1.10
N ASP A 78 -7.99 30.79 -1.89
CA ASP A 78 -8.47 30.04 -3.06
C ASP A 78 -8.87 28.59 -2.72
N GLY A 79 -8.88 28.23 -1.43
CA GLY A 79 -9.19 26.90 -0.92
C GLY A 79 -8.09 25.87 -1.13
N THR A 80 -6.90 26.27 -1.60
CA THR A 80 -5.80 25.33 -1.84
C THR A 80 -5.06 24.97 -0.55
N TYR A 81 -4.49 23.76 -0.51
CA TYR A 81 -3.64 23.30 0.57
C TYR A 81 -2.49 22.44 0.05
N SER A 82 -1.44 22.33 0.85
CA SER A 82 -0.28 21.47 0.61
C SER A 82 0.20 20.93 1.94
N VAL A 83 0.12 19.61 2.14
CA VAL A 83 0.51 18.95 3.40
C VAL A 83 1.42 17.77 3.11
N THR A 84 2.48 17.62 3.90
CA THR A 84 3.36 16.44 3.80
C THR A 84 2.80 15.34 4.69
N VAL A 85 2.57 14.17 4.10
CA VAL A 85 2.15 12.97 4.80
C VAL A 85 3.35 12.04 4.99
N PRO A 86 3.48 11.37 6.14
CA PRO A 86 4.61 10.47 6.40
C PRO A 86 4.52 9.16 5.61
N ASP A 87 3.30 8.66 5.38
CA ASP A 87 3.05 7.34 4.79
C ASP A 87 1.79 7.33 3.90
N ASP A 88 1.70 6.37 2.98
CA ASP A 88 0.52 6.17 2.13
C ASP A 88 -0.74 5.76 2.91
N THR A 89 -0.58 5.27 4.15
CA THR A 89 -1.71 4.87 5.01
C THR A 89 -2.29 6.02 5.82
N SER A 90 -1.75 7.23 5.63
CA SER A 90 -2.17 8.43 6.33
C SER A 90 -3.63 8.80 6.02
N VAL A 91 -4.32 9.28 7.05
CA VAL A 91 -5.69 9.80 6.94
C VAL A 91 -5.66 11.29 7.19
N LEU A 92 -6.22 12.08 6.29
CA LEU A 92 -6.43 13.52 6.48
C LEU A 92 -7.75 13.75 7.20
N ILE A 93 -7.70 14.56 8.23
CA ILE A 93 -8.86 15.10 8.94
C ILE A 93 -9.05 16.52 8.42
N ILE A 94 -10.20 16.76 7.81
CA ILE A 94 -10.58 18.06 7.28
C ILE A 94 -11.72 18.60 8.14
N SER A 95 -11.51 19.77 8.71
CA SER A 95 -12.47 20.42 9.61
C SER A 95 -12.55 21.91 9.33
N SER A 96 -13.76 22.45 9.33
CA SER A 96 -14.04 23.88 9.24
C SER A 96 -15.24 24.22 10.11
N VAL A 97 -15.33 25.47 10.55
CA VAL A 97 -16.46 25.94 11.37
C VAL A 97 -17.74 25.92 10.52
N GLY A 98 -18.78 25.22 11.00
CA GLY A 98 -20.06 25.09 10.29
C GLY A 98 -20.08 24.00 9.21
N PHE A 99 -19.06 23.13 9.15
CA PHE A 99 -18.99 22.00 8.23
C PHE A 99 -18.73 20.69 8.97
N THR A 100 -19.26 19.60 8.41
CA THR A 100 -19.05 18.26 8.97
C THR A 100 -17.57 17.87 8.85
N ARG A 101 -16.98 17.41 9.96
CA ARG A 101 -15.60 16.88 9.97
C ARG A 101 -15.51 15.62 9.13
N GLN A 102 -14.61 15.60 8.15
CA GLN A 102 -14.41 14.46 7.26
C GLN A 102 -13.03 13.83 7.48
N GLU A 103 -12.97 12.50 7.42
CA GLU A 103 -11.74 11.73 7.46
C GLU A 103 -11.52 11.01 6.13
N ILE A 104 -10.37 11.23 5.49
CA ILE A 104 -10.11 10.75 4.13
C ILE A 104 -8.75 10.07 4.08
N ALA A 105 -8.73 8.82 3.65
CA ALA A 105 -7.48 8.09 3.42
C ALA A 105 -6.77 8.65 2.18
N VAL A 106 -5.49 9.03 2.33
CA VAL A 106 -4.69 9.60 1.24
C VAL A 106 -4.27 8.54 0.24
N GLY A 107 -3.81 7.37 0.72
CA GLY A 107 -3.22 6.37 -0.15
C GLY A 107 -1.93 6.89 -0.79
N LYS A 108 -1.74 6.56 -2.07
CA LYS A 108 -0.60 7.00 -2.90
C LYS A 108 -0.89 8.28 -3.69
N ARG A 109 -1.93 9.02 -3.32
CA ARG A 109 -2.45 10.15 -4.11
C ARG A 109 -1.70 11.41 -3.72
N THR A 110 -1.07 12.05 -4.70
CA THR A 110 -0.40 13.35 -4.53
C THR A 110 -1.36 14.53 -4.69
N SER A 111 -2.55 14.30 -5.25
CA SER A 111 -3.59 15.32 -5.41
C SER A 111 -4.93 14.82 -4.90
N LEU A 112 -5.56 15.61 -4.03
CA LEU A 112 -6.84 15.30 -3.42
C LEU A 112 -7.71 16.56 -3.31
N SER A 113 -8.78 16.61 -4.08
CA SER A 113 -9.78 17.67 -3.97
C SER A 113 -11.01 17.13 -3.25
N GLN A 114 -11.52 17.88 -2.27
CA GLN A 114 -12.66 17.45 -1.47
C GLN A 114 -13.69 18.56 -1.33
N SER A 115 -14.97 18.19 -1.45
CA SER A 115 -16.09 19.07 -1.11
C SER A 115 -16.56 18.79 0.32
N LEU A 116 -16.67 19.85 1.13
CA LEU A 116 -17.20 19.76 2.48
C LEU A 116 -18.71 19.94 2.49
N VAL A 117 -19.36 19.17 3.35
CA VAL A 117 -20.80 19.24 3.57
C VAL A 117 -21.08 20.15 4.77
N PRO A 118 -21.92 21.19 4.62
CA PRO A 118 -22.33 22.04 5.73
C PRO A 118 -22.92 21.20 6.87
N GLU A 119 -22.54 21.52 8.11
CA GLU A 119 -23.10 20.88 9.29
C GLU A 119 -24.48 21.49 9.55
N THR A 120 -25.53 20.87 9.01
CA THR A 120 -26.88 21.10 9.51
C THR A 120 -26.99 20.36 10.83
N GLN A 121 -27.52 20.99 11.88
CA GLN A 121 -27.74 20.35 13.19
C GLN A 121 -28.84 19.29 13.14
N ALA A 122 -28.69 18.29 12.28
CA ALA A 122 -29.49 17.09 12.26
C ALA A 122 -28.92 16.14 13.32
N LEU A 123 -29.48 16.21 14.52
CA LEU A 123 -29.38 15.11 15.48
C LEU A 123 -29.86 13.82 14.81
N ASN A 124 -29.07 12.75 14.98
CA ASN A 124 -29.20 11.40 14.42
C ASN A 124 -28.70 11.26 12.97
N GLU A 125 -27.49 10.72 12.81
CA GLU A 125 -27.32 9.29 12.50
C GLU A 125 -25.84 8.99 12.33
N ILE A 126 -25.40 7.92 12.97
CA ILE A 126 -24.01 7.51 13.01
C ILE A 126 -23.63 7.00 11.62
N GLN A 127 -23.01 7.84 10.77
CA GLN A 127 -22.30 7.32 9.60
C GLN A 127 -20.94 6.80 10.07
N VAL A 128 -20.97 5.64 10.72
CA VAL A 128 -19.81 4.75 10.69
C VAL A 128 -19.57 4.46 9.22
N VAL A 129 -18.39 4.80 8.71
CA VAL A 129 -17.85 4.13 7.53
C VAL A 129 -17.73 2.65 7.91
N GLY A 130 -18.84 1.95 7.75
CA GLY A 130 -18.93 0.51 7.91
C GLY A 130 -18.13 -0.10 6.78
N TYR A 131 -16.83 -0.31 7.03
CA TYR A 131 -16.17 -1.42 6.37
C TYR A 131 -16.97 -2.65 6.76
N GLY A 132 -17.79 -3.11 5.81
CA GLY A 132 -18.50 -4.37 5.90
C GLY A 132 -17.52 -5.39 6.42
N THR A 133 -17.77 -5.86 7.63
CA THR A 133 -17.05 -6.97 8.21
C THR A 133 -17.41 -8.16 7.32
N GLN A 134 -16.62 -8.41 6.27
CA GLN A 134 -16.76 -9.64 5.51
C GLN A 134 -16.34 -10.77 6.44
N LYS A 135 -17.32 -11.28 7.19
CA LYS A 135 -17.18 -12.53 7.91
C LYS A 135 -18.48 -13.31 7.84
N LYS A 136 -18.31 -14.53 7.29
CA LYS A 136 -19.23 -15.67 7.17
C LYS A 136 -20.09 -15.74 5.91
N SER A 137 -19.46 -16.10 4.80
CA SER A 137 -20.04 -17.15 3.96
C SER A 137 -19.71 -18.48 4.63
N GLN A 138 -20.65 -18.99 5.43
CA GLN A 138 -20.85 -20.41 5.75
C GLN A 138 -22.04 -20.51 6.70
N VAL A 139 -23.22 -20.22 6.15
CA VAL A 139 -24.48 -20.67 6.70
C VAL A 139 -25.06 -21.64 5.68
N THR A 140 -24.50 -22.85 5.60
CA THR A 140 -25.25 -24.01 5.07
C THR A 140 -26.02 -24.60 6.24
N GLY A 141 -27.01 -23.86 6.71
CA GLY A 141 -28.08 -24.42 7.53
C GLY A 141 -28.94 -25.25 6.60
N ALA A 142 -28.69 -26.55 6.56
CA ALA A 142 -29.58 -27.50 5.90
C ALA A 142 -30.91 -27.50 6.67
N ILE A 143 -31.86 -26.70 6.20
CA ILE A 143 -33.27 -26.86 6.54
C ILE A 143 -33.91 -27.49 5.32
N SER A 144 -33.90 -28.82 5.28
CA SER A 144 -34.83 -29.56 4.44
C SER A 144 -35.99 -29.97 5.33
N THR A 145 -37.05 -29.17 5.18
CA THR A 145 -38.48 -29.56 5.23
C THR A 145 -38.73 -31.00 5.66
N VAL A 146 -39.35 -31.16 6.83
CA VAL A 146 -40.12 -32.36 7.14
C VAL A 146 -41.39 -32.24 6.28
N SER A 147 -41.43 -33.00 5.19
CA SER A 147 -42.65 -33.17 4.40
C SER A 147 -43.50 -34.23 5.09
N ASP A 148 -44.67 -33.80 5.57
CA ASP A 148 -45.79 -34.62 6.03
C ASP A 148 -46.30 -35.51 4.88
N GLU A 149 -45.57 -36.57 4.54
CA GLU A 149 -45.97 -37.54 3.51
C GLU A 149 -45.65 -38.99 3.93
N GLN A 150 -45.96 -39.34 5.19
CA GLN A 150 -46.18 -40.74 5.59
C GLN A 150 -47.63 -40.95 6.03
N LEU A 151 -48.56 -40.65 5.12
CA LEU A 151 -49.92 -41.16 5.14
C LEU A 151 -50.04 -42.29 4.11
N HIS A 152 -49.83 -43.53 4.56
CA HIS A 152 -50.22 -44.85 4.04
C HIS A 152 -49.30 -45.87 4.75
N ASP A 153 -49.70 -47.00 5.34
CA ASP A 153 -50.88 -47.82 5.15
C ASP A 153 -50.98 -48.91 6.28
N VAL A 154 -52.21 -49.33 6.60
CA VAL A 154 -52.73 -50.58 7.25
C VAL A 154 -52.29 -51.07 8.66
N PRO A 155 -53.10 -51.91 9.39
CA PRO A 155 -54.55 -52.15 9.37
C PRO A 155 -55.23 -52.13 10.78
N VAL A 156 -56.56 -52.27 10.76
CA VAL A 156 -57.47 -52.50 11.90
C VAL A 156 -57.29 -53.91 12.48
N ALA A 157 -57.32 -54.07 13.82
CA ALA A 157 -57.90 -55.24 14.49
C ALA A 157 -58.12 -54.99 16.00
N ASN A 158 -59.29 -55.43 16.49
CA ASN A 158 -59.58 -55.72 17.90
C ASN A 158 -58.82 -56.97 18.37
#